data_AF-A0A927AVH1-F1
#
_entry.id   AF-A0A927AVH1-F1
#
_cell.length_a   1.000
_cell.length_b   1.000
_cell.length_c   1.000
_cell.angle_alpha   90.00
_cell.angle_beta   90.00
_cell.angle_gamma   90.00
#
_symmetry.space_group_name_H-M   'P 1'
#
loop_
_entity.id
_entity.type
_entity.pdbx_description
1 polymer ?
#
loop_
_entity_poly.entity_id
_entity_poly.type
_entity_poly.pdbx_seq_one_letter_code
_entity_poly.pdbx_strand_id
1 'polypeptide(L)'
;MNYSLIKHLSTQSLRPYLLVCSLLLTTISLPDTAQNWNQIINAAASGPATGDQFGHSVSISGNYAIVGAFRKNDNTAYVFIRSGENWVQQAKLTASDGASGEYFGTSVSISGDYAIVGAPDKNTNTGAAYVFGNCTTGITGQPVASSAVCACTTVTAYVSTTGTFGSYQWYKGTTPVASQTAATLSIPSTITADAGICSVVVTGGVCSYTSTIFTLTVNQQPTATILTPASTALTCSTPSISLTATGGDVSLG
;
A
#
# COMPACT_ATOMS: atom_id res chain seq x y z
N MET A 1 -53.06 -20.72 45.04
CA MET A 1 -53.39 -19.57 44.17
C MET A 1 -53.71 -20.13 42.78
N ASN A 2 -54.86 -19.73 42.24
CA ASN A 2 -55.72 -20.50 41.31
C ASN A 2 -55.30 -20.48 39.81
N TYR A 3 -55.49 -21.67 39.18
CA TYR A 3 -55.87 -22.09 37.80
C TYR A 3 -55.71 -21.13 36.58
N SER A 4 -55.02 -21.47 35.48
CA SER A 4 -55.20 -22.50 34.40
C SER A 4 -56.01 -22.01 33.18
N LEU A 5 -55.43 -22.19 31.97
CA LEU A 5 -55.99 -21.93 30.62
C LEU A 5 -57.28 -22.71 30.33
N ILE A 6 -58.24 -22.10 29.61
CA ILE A 6 -59.20 -22.79 28.69
C ILE A 6 -59.51 -21.91 27.46
N LYS A 7 -59.45 -22.50 26.26
CA LYS A 7 -59.88 -22.01 24.93
C LYS A 7 -61.41 -22.08 24.76
N HIS A 8 -62.03 -21.21 23.96
CA HIS A 8 -62.93 -21.61 22.84
C HIS A 8 -63.46 -20.43 21.98
N LEU A 9 -63.49 -20.65 20.66
CA LEU A 9 -64.09 -19.83 19.60
C LEU A 9 -65.64 -19.78 19.67
N SER A 10 -66.29 -18.78 19.06
CA SER A 10 -67.21 -18.96 17.88
C SER A 10 -68.17 -17.77 17.61
N THR A 11 -68.00 -17.16 16.43
CA THR A 11 -69.01 -16.70 15.42
C THR A 11 -70.07 -15.60 15.66
N GLN A 12 -69.92 -14.55 14.82
CA GLN A 12 -70.89 -13.89 13.92
C GLN A 12 -71.88 -12.82 14.41
N SER A 13 -71.71 -11.60 13.88
CA SER A 13 -72.75 -10.89 13.11
C SER A 13 -72.13 -9.75 12.29
N LEU A 14 -72.22 -9.85 10.96
CA LEU A 14 -71.85 -8.83 9.97
C LEU A 14 -72.99 -7.81 9.78
N ARG A 15 -72.65 -6.54 9.53
CA ARG A 15 -73.18 -5.68 8.43
C ARG A 15 -72.43 -4.33 8.34
N PRO A 16 -72.41 -3.69 7.15
CA PRO A 16 -71.23 -3.00 6.62
C PRO A 16 -71.37 -1.47 6.68
N TYR A 17 -70.27 -0.76 6.96
CA TYR A 17 -70.14 0.64 6.57
C TYR A 17 -69.11 0.74 5.45
N LEU A 18 -69.63 1.06 4.27
CA LEU A 18 -68.91 1.43 3.07
C LEU A 18 -68.19 2.77 3.35
N LEU A 19 -66.99 2.73 3.92
CA LEU A 19 -66.16 3.93 4.00
C LEU A 19 -65.47 4.08 2.64
N VAL A 20 -65.98 5.03 1.86
CA VAL A 20 -65.37 5.50 0.63
C VAL A 20 -63.95 5.94 0.96
N CYS A 21 -62.95 5.15 0.56
CA CYS A 21 -61.55 5.54 0.58
C CYS A 21 -61.34 6.60 -0.52
N SER A 22 -61.75 7.84 -0.24
CA SER A 22 -61.31 9.00 -1.01
C SER A 22 -59.84 9.20 -0.67
N LEU A 23 -58.98 8.67 -1.53
CA LEU A 23 -57.57 8.96 -1.57
C LEU A 23 -57.41 10.45 -1.89
N LEU A 24 -57.47 11.32 -0.88
CA LEU A 24 -56.94 12.66 -0.99
C LEU A 24 -55.43 12.48 -1.15
N LEU A 25 -54.93 12.48 -2.39
CA LEU A 25 -53.52 12.75 -2.68
C LEU A 25 -53.24 14.17 -2.18
N THR A 26 -52.98 14.29 -0.88
CA THR A 26 -52.26 15.45 -0.38
C THR A 26 -50.86 15.29 -0.94
N THR A 27 -50.50 16.19 -1.84
CA THR A 27 -49.13 16.31 -2.31
C THR A 27 -48.25 16.52 -1.09
N ILE A 28 -47.54 15.47 -0.67
CA ILE A 28 -46.39 15.62 0.22
C ILE A 28 -45.37 16.41 -0.59
N SER A 29 -45.38 17.73 -0.42
CA SER A 29 -44.25 18.57 -0.80
C SER A 29 -43.14 18.20 0.16
N LEU A 30 -42.21 17.35 -0.30
CA LEU A 30 -40.90 17.29 0.31
C LEU A 30 -40.30 18.69 0.14
N PRO A 31 -39.79 19.35 1.20
CA PRO A 31 -39.09 20.61 1.02
C PRO A 31 -37.92 20.33 0.09
N ASP A 32 -38.00 20.85 -1.12
CA ASP A 32 -36.87 20.92 -2.02
C ASP A 32 -35.86 21.84 -1.33
N THR A 33 -34.92 21.23 -0.61
CA THR A 33 -33.82 21.96 0.02
C THR A 33 -32.94 22.42 -1.11
N ALA A 34 -33.30 23.56 -1.70
CA ALA A 34 -32.58 24.17 -2.79
C ALA A 34 -31.09 24.16 -2.47
N GLN A 35 -30.34 23.38 -3.25
CA GLN A 35 -28.90 23.32 -3.10
C GLN A 35 -28.33 24.69 -3.45
N ASN A 36 -27.75 25.37 -2.46
CA ASN A 36 -27.12 26.66 -2.66
C ASN A 36 -25.71 26.44 -3.21
N TRP A 37 -25.58 26.53 -4.53
CA TRP A 37 -24.30 26.45 -5.23
C TRP A 37 -23.58 27.79 -5.11
N ASN A 38 -22.59 27.86 -4.21
CA ASN A 38 -21.75 29.04 -4.01
C ASN A 38 -20.32 28.77 -4.50
N GLN A 39 -19.70 29.75 -5.16
CA GLN A 39 -18.27 29.68 -5.44
C GLN A 39 -17.50 29.77 -4.12
N ILE A 40 -16.88 28.65 -3.70
CA ILE A 40 -16.10 28.61 -2.47
C ILE A 40 -14.65 29.08 -2.68
N ILE A 41 -14.07 28.88 -3.88
CA ILE A 41 -12.66 29.16 -4.19
C ILE A 41 -12.45 29.51 -5.67
N ASN A 42 -11.46 30.36 -5.96
CA ASN A 42 -10.83 30.48 -7.28
C ASN A 42 -9.45 29.80 -7.22
N ALA A 43 -9.36 28.55 -7.67
CA ALA A 43 -8.12 27.79 -7.64
C ALA A 43 -7.27 28.21 -8.85
N ALA A 44 -6.33 29.12 -8.65
CA ALA A 44 -5.24 29.32 -9.59
C ALA A 44 -4.11 28.35 -9.22
N ALA A 45 -3.61 27.57 -10.19
CA ALA A 45 -2.30 26.92 -10.01
C ALA A 45 -1.25 28.01 -9.69
N SER A 46 -0.20 27.67 -8.95
CA SER A 46 0.96 28.55 -8.87
C SER A 46 1.74 28.40 -10.17
N GLY A 47 1.59 29.35 -11.09
CA GLY A 47 2.38 29.42 -12.32
C GLY A 47 1.70 29.32 -13.70
N PRO A 48 0.37 29.27 -13.89
CA PRO A 48 -0.19 29.38 -15.23
C PRO A 48 0.01 30.81 -15.73
N ALA A 49 0.81 30.96 -16.77
CA ALA A 49 1.02 32.21 -17.45
C ALA A 49 -0.21 32.56 -18.30
N THR A 50 -0.31 33.83 -18.71
CA THR A 50 -1.31 34.26 -19.70
C THR A 50 -1.19 33.38 -20.95
N GLY A 51 -2.24 32.61 -21.24
CA GLY A 51 -2.30 31.77 -22.44
C GLY A 51 -2.22 30.26 -22.21
N ASP A 52 -2.00 29.80 -20.97
CA ASP A 52 -1.81 28.36 -20.68
C ASP A 52 -3.10 27.53 -20.76
N GLN A 53 -4.26 28.20 -20.85
CA GLN A 53 -5.59 27.60 -20.88
C GLN A 53 -5.84 26.65 -19.71
N PHE A 54 -5.31 27.00 -18.53
CA PHE A 54 -5.65 26.33 -17.28
C PHE A 54 -7.18 26.29 -17.09
N GLY A 55 -7.71 25.12 -16.75
CA GLY A 55 -9.16 24.91 -16.66
C GLY A 55 -9.79 24.39 -17.95
N HIS A 56 -9.01 24.10 -18.99
CA HIS A 56 -9.54 23.58 -20.26
C HIS A 56 -10.30 22.25 -20.09
N SER A 57 -9.77 21.38 -19.24
CA SER A 57 -10.43 20.15 -18.84
C SER A 57 -10.29 19.97 -17.34
N VAL A 58 -11.32 19.44 -16.69
CA VAL A 58 -11.36 19.27 -15.23
C VAL A 58 -12.00 17.94 -14.86
N SER A 59 -11.51 17.32 -13.78
CA SER A 59 -12.11 16.14 -13.18
C SER A 59 -11.84 16.13 -11.67
N ILE A 60 -12.67 15.47 -10.89
CA ILE A 60 -12.58 15.41 -9.43
C ILE A 60 -12.91 14.00 -8.93
N SER A 61 -12.14 13.50 -7.97
CA SER A 61 -12.37 12.23 -7.30
C SER A 61 -11.97 12.32 -5.83
N GLY A 62 -12.96 12.17 -4.94
CA GLY A 62 -12.76 12.35 -3.51
C GLY A 62 -12.21 13.75 -3.18
N ASN A 63 -11.03 13.79 -2.55
CA ASN A 63 -10.33 15.02 -2.20
C ASN A 63 -9.38 15.53 -3.28
N TYR A 64 -9.31 14.88 -4.43
CA TYR A 64 -8.41 15.26 -5.52
C TYR A 64 -9.17 15.89 -6.67
N ALA A 65 -8.62 16.96 -7.24
CA ALA A 65 -9.06 17.53 -8.51
C ALA A 65 -7.88 17.54 -9.48
N ILE A 66 -8.15 17.31 -10.76
CA ILE A 66 -7.17 17.44 -11.83
C ILE A 66 -7.65 18.49 -12.83
N VAL A 67 -6.73 19.34 -13.29
CA VAL A 67 -7.01 20.45 -14.20
C VAL A 67 -6.00 20.43 -15.35
N GLY A 68 -6.49 20.29 -16.58
CA GLY A 68 -5.70 20.38 -17.80
C GLY A 68 -5.34 21.82 -18.18
N ALA A 69 -4.11 22.01 -18.66
CA ALA A 69 -3.54 23.26 -19.13
C ALA A 69 -2.61 22.97 -20.32
N PHE A 70 -3.22 22.74 -21.48
CA PHE A 70 -2.53 22.17 -22.64
C PHE A 70 -1.79 23.20 -23.51
N ARG A 71 -1.90 24.51 -23.23
CA ARG A 71 -1.24 25.56 -24.03
C ARG A 71 -0.01 26.16 -23.36
N LYS A 72 0.87 26.62 -24.26
CA LYS A 72 2.21 27.21 -24.17
C LYS A 72 3.19 26.67 -23.11
N ASN A 73 4.35 26.29 -23.64
CA ASN A 73 5.62 25.92 -23.00
C ASN A 73 5.68 24.57 -22.27
N ASP A 74 4.64 24.13 -21.56
CA ASP A 74 4.80 22.90 -20.76
C ASP A 74 3.77 21.78 -20.99
N ASN A 75 2.67 22.00 -21.74
CA ASN A 75 1.60 21.00 -21.98
C ASN A 75 1.32 20.16 -20.72
N THR A 76 0.54 20.68 -19.77
CA THR A 76 0.49 20.16 -18.39
C THR A 76 -0.90 19.79 -17.92
N ALA A 77 -0.94 18.98 -16.86
CA ALA A 77 -2.09 18.87 -15.99
C ALA A 77 -1.66 19.12 -14.54
N TYR A 78 -2.52 19.73 -13.75
CA TYR A 78 -2.24 20.04 -12.34
C TYR A 78 -3.18 19.23 -11.46
N VAL A 79 -2.64 18.60 -10.42
CA VAL A 79 -3.43 17.90 -9.40
C VAL A 79 -3.48 18.77 -8.16
N PHE A 80 -4.68 18.96 -7.62
CA PHE A 80 -4.95 19.66 -6.39
C PHE A 80 -5.55 18.70 -5.37
N ILE A 81 -5.22 18.92 -4.10
CA ILE A 81 -5.84 18.22 -2.97
C ILE A 81 -6.58 19.21 -2.08
N ARG A 82 -7.76 18.80 -1.63
CA ARG A 82 -8.56 19.56 -0.67
C ARG A 82 -7.94 19.47 0.71
N SER A 83 -7.62 20.62 1.30
CA SER A 83 -7.10 20.78 2.66
C SER A 83 -8.02 21.73 3.44
N GLY A 84 -8.95 21.14 4.20
CA GLY A 84 -10.05 21.86 4.84
C GLY A 84 -10.97 22.50 3.80
N GLU A 85 -11.13 23.82 3.87
CA GLU A 85 -11.89 24.58 2.88
C GLU A 85 -11.07 24.89 1.63
N ASN A 86 -9.73 24.77 1.68
CA ASN A 86 -8.81 25.18 0.61
C ASN A 86 -8.49 24.06 -0.39
N TRP A 87 -8.11 24.44 -1.61
CA TRP A 87 -7.49 23.55 -2.59
C TRP A 87 -6.02 23.91 -2.75
N VAL A 88 -5.14 22.95 -2.57
CA VAL A 88 -3.68 23.13 -2.63
C VAL A 88 -3.15 22.33 -3.81
N GLN A 89 -2.32 22.95 -4.66
CA GLN A 89 -1.65 22.24 -5.74
C GLN A 89 -0.69 21.19 -5.16
N GLN A 90 -0.94 19.92 -5.46
CA GLN A 90 -0.13 18.80 -5.00
C GLN A 90 0.91 18.37 -6.05
N ALA A 91 0.56 18.43 -7.34
CA ALA A 91 1.47 18.02 -8.39
C ALA A 91 1.25 18.79 -9.70
N LYS A 92 2.32 18.89 -10.50
CA LYS A 92 2.31 19.25 -11.91
C LYS A 92 2.71 18.00 -12.69
N LEU A 93 1.81 17.52 -13.54
CA LEU A 93 2.00 16.34 -14.38
C LEU A 93 2.43 16.77 -15.78
N THR A 94 3.44 16.08 -16.30
CA THR A 94 3.97 16.23 -17.66
C THR A 94 4.18 14.85 -18.26
N ALA A 95 4.04 14.71 -19.58
CA ALA A 95 4.44 13.49 -20.27
C ALA A 95 5.97 13.28 -20.16
N SER A 96 6.41 12.05 -19.88
CA SER A 96 7.83 11.71 -19.76
C SER A 96 8.61 11.86 -21.08
N ASP A 97 7.92 11.72 -22.20
CA ASP A 97 8.42 11.90 -23.57
C ASP A 97 7.73 13.10 -24.26
N GLY A 98 7.13 13.99 -23.48
CA GLY A 98 6.34 15.10 -23.99
C GLY A 98 7.18 16.10 -24.77
N ALA A 99 6.73 16.44 -25.97
CA ALA A 99 7.25 17.52 -26.78
C ALA A 99 6.26 18.69 -26.87
N SER A 100 6.79 19.87 -27.21
CA SER A 100 5.96 21.04 -27.50
C SER A 100 5.01 20.74 -28.66
N GLY A 101 3.75 21.18 -28.53
CA GLY A 101 2.73 20.97 -29.56
C GLY A 101 1.98 19.64 -29.51
N GLU A 102 2.31 18.71 -28.60
CA GLU A 102 1.60 17.43 -28.46
C GLU A 102 0.30 17.52 -27.62
N TYR A 103 0.00 18.71 -27.09
CA TYR A 103 -1.21 19.06 -26.35
C TYR A 103 -1.58 18.12 -25.20
N PHE A 104 -0.58 17.61 -24.47
CA PHE A 104 -0.81 16.97 -23.17
C PHE A 104 -1.60 17.90 -22.25
N GLY A 105 -2.61 17.37 -21.57
CA GLY A 105 -3.52 18.14 -20.72
C GLY A 105 -4.80 18.57 -21.44
N THR A 106 -5.01 18.17 -22.69
CA THR A 106 -6.25 18.48 -23.43
C THR A 106 -7.46 17.82 -22.76
N SER A 107 -7.32 16.57 -22.35
CA SER A 107 -8.33 15.85 -21.58
C SER A 107 -7.72 15.28 -20.31
N VAL A 108 -8.49 15.31 -19.23
CA VAL A 108 -8.08 14.75 -17.93
C VAL A 108 -9.23 13.94 -17.33
N SER A 109 -8.88 12.88 -16.61
CA SER A 109 -9.79 12.12 -15.75
C SER A 109 -9.05 11.64 -14.52
N ILE A 110 -9.70 11.59 -13.36
CA ILE A 110 -9.11 11.07 -12.12
C ILE A 110 -10.11 10.17 -11.42
N SER A 111 -9.63 9.05 -10.89
CA SER A 111 -10.43 8.11 -10.10
C SER A 111 -9.53 7.36 -9.12
N GLY A 112 -9.79 7.55 -7.82
CA GLY A 112 -8.97 6.94 -6.77
C GLY A 112 -7.50 7.38 -6.89
N ASP A 113 -6.59 6.41 -6.93
CA ASP A 113 -5.15 6.66 -7.02
C ASP A 113 -4.64 6.86 -8.47
N TYR A 114 -5.51 6.85 -9.47
CA TYR A 114 -5.14 7.00 -10.87
C TYR A 114 -5.66 8.29 -11.48
N ALA A 115 -4.80 8.96 -12.26
CA ALA A 115 -5.17 10.04 -13.16
C ALA A 115 -4.75 9.70 -14.59
N ILE A 116 -5.56 10.09 -15.57
CA ILE A 116 -5.28 9.91 -16.98
C ILE A 116 -5.27 11.28 -17.64
N VAL A 117 -4.26 11.53 -18.47
CA VAL A 117 -4.10 12.78 -19.22
C VAL A 117 -3.89 12.47 -20.70
N GLY A 118 -4.72 13.06 -21.56
CA GLY A 118 -4.63 12.90 -23.01
C GLY A 118 -3.70 13.90 -23.68
N ALA A 119 -3.03 13.44 -24.74
CA ALA A 119 -2.18 14.20 -25.65
C ALA A 119 -2.56 13.84 -27.10
N PRO A 120 -3.63 14.43 -27.66
CA PRO A 120 -4.20 14.01 -28.95
C PRO A 120 -3.26 14.24 -30.13
N ASP A 121 -2.33 15.19 -30.03
CA ASP A 121 -1.44 15.57 -31.13
C ASP A 121 -0.09 14.83 -31.06
N LYS A 122 0.07 13.92 -30.09
CA LYS A 122 1.26 13.07 -29.95
C LYS A 122 1.52 12.28 -31.23
N ASN A 123 2.78 12.21 -31.65
CA ASN A 123 3.24 11.43 -32.81
C ASN A 123 2.44 11.75 -34.09
N THR A 124 2.41 13.02 -34.49
CA THR A 124 1.72 13.49 -35.70
C THR A 124 0.23 13.12 -35.67
N ASN A 125 -0.46 13.46 -34.57
CA ASN A 125 -1.90 13.26 -34.36
C ASN A 125 -2.34 11.79 -34.26
N THR A 126 -1.41 10.87 -33.97
CA THR A 126 -1.78 9.50 -33.58
C THR A 126 -2.40 9.49 -32.18
N GLY A 127 -1.97 10.43 -31.33
CA GLY A 127 -2.45 10.60 -29.97
C GLY A 127 -1.82 9.64 -28.97
N ALA A 128 -1.83 10.04 -27.70
CA ALA A 128 -1.46 9.21 -26.57
C ALA A 128 -2.30 9.55 -25.34
N ALA A 129 -2.35 8.61 -24.40
CA ALA A 129 -2.91 8.79 -23.07
C ALA A 129 -1.88 8.32 -22.03
N TYR A 130 -1.66 9.15 -21.02
CA TYR A 130 -0.69 8.92 -19.97
C TYR A 130 -1.42 8.64 -18.66
N VAL A 131 -1.08 7.54 -18.01
CA VAL A 131 -1.65 7.14 -16.73
C VAL A 131 -0.65 7.45 -15.62
N PHE A 132 -1.08 8.23 -14.64
CA PHE A 132 -0.32 8.60 -13.46
C PHE A 132 -0.92 7.90 -12.24
N GLY A 133 -0.04 7.38 -11.38
CA GLY A 133 -0.40 6.80 -10.10
C GLY A 133 0.02 7.70 -8.95
N ASN A 134 -0.88 7.95 -7.99
CA ASN A 134 -0.59 8.68 -6.77
C ASN A 134 -0.01 7.75 -5.70
N CYS A 135 1.29 7.85 -5.45
CA CYS A 135 1.97 7.11 -4.40
C CYS A 135 1.81 7.79 -3.04
N THR A 136 0.83 7.37 -2.26
CA THR A 136 0.69 7.78 -0.84
C THR A 136 1.41 6.82 0.11
N THR A 137 1.94 5.72 -0.41
CA THR A 137 2.63 4.67 0.31
C THR A 137 4.15 4.88 0.24
N GLY A 138 4.90 4.39 1.24
CA GLY A 138 6.36 4.39 1.20
C GLY A 138 7.02 3.57 2.32
N ILE A 139 8.29 3.19 2.14
CA ILE A 139 9.14 2.62 3.20
C ILE A 139 9.74 3.78 4.00
N THR A 140 9.48 3.83 5.31
CA THR A 140 9.99 4.86 6.22
C THR A 140 11.10 4.36 7.16
N GLY A 141 11.24 3.05 7.31
CA GLY A 141 12.31 2.42 8.07
C GLY A 141 12.91 1.27 7.28
N GLN A 142 14.22 1.30 7.10
CA GLN A 142 14.96 0.26 6.38
C GLN A 142 15.21 -0.96 7.27
N PRO A 143 15.37 -2.16 6.69
CA PRO A 143 15.65 -3.35 7.45
C PRO A 143 17.02 -3.25 8.11
N VAL A 144 17.03 -3.35 9.43
CA VAL A 144 18.24 -3.55 10.23
C VAL A 144 18.23 -5.01 10.66
N ALA A 145 19.20 -5.79 10.22
CA ALA A 145 19.39 -7.15 10.69
C ALA A 145 20.57 -7.21 11.67
N SER A 146 20.52 -8.19 12.58
CA SER A 146 21.65 -8.56 13.41
C SER A 146 22.83 -9.01 12.52
N SER A 147 23.92 -8.26 12.60
CA SER A 147 25.19 -8.56 11.95
C SER A 147 25.85 -9.77 12.64
N ALA A 148 25.86 -10.91 11.93
CA ALA A 148 26.35 -12.23 12.35
C ALA A 148 25.53 -12.91 13.48
N VAL A 149 24.83 -13.99 13.12
CA VAL A 149 24.16 -14.90 14.07
C VAL A 149 24.77 -16.30 13.98
N CYS A 150 24.68 -17.07 15.05
CA CYS A 150 24.97 -18.50 15.00
C CYS A 150 23.80 -19.28 14.38
N ALA A 151 24.08 -20.43 13.79
CA ALA A 151 23.04 -21.38 13.36
C ALA A 151 22.10 -21.74 14.52
N CYS A 152 20.85 -22.08 14.19
CA CYS A 152 19.74 -22.34 15.12
C CYS A 152 19.27 -21.11 15.92
N THR A 153 19.70 -19.90 15.54
CA THR A 153 19.20 -18.65 16.13
C THR A 153 17.99 -18.16 15.33
N THR A 154 17.03 -17.52 16.00
CA THR A 154 15.96 -16.80 15.30
C THR A 154 16.47 -15.44 14.83
N VAL A 155 16.36 -15.17 13.53
CA VAL A 155 16.64 -13.86 12.94
C VAL A 155 15.33 -13.17 12.61
N THR A 156 15.23 -11.90 13.00
CA THR A 156 14.16 -11.00 12.56
C THR A 156 14.74 -9.77 11.88
N ALA A 157 14.14 -9.38 10.76
CA ALA A 157 14.40 -8.11 10.09
C ALA A 157 13.04 -7.51 9.71
N TYR A 158 12.87 -6.20 9.83
CA TYR A 158 11.58 -5.58 9.57
C TYR A 158 11.74 -4.25 8.84
N VAL A 159 10.72 -3.86 8.07
CA VAL A 159 10.60 -2.52 7.51
C VAL A 159 9.50 -1.75 8.22
N SER A 160 9.68 -0.45 8.37
CA SER A 160 8.59 0.46 8.74
C SER A 160 8.06 1.12 7.49
N THR A 161 6.75 1.34 7.44
CA THR A 161 6.08 1.84 6.25
C THR A 161 5.07 2.94 6.60
N THR A 162 4.69 3.74 5.60
CA THR A 162 3.58 4.70 5.69
C THR A 162 2.58 4.40 4.60
N GLY A 163 1.29 4.48 4.93
CA GLY A 163 0.20 4.08 4.05
C GLY A 163 -0.13 2.58 4.14
N THR A 164 -1.08 2.14 3.32
CA THR A 164 -1.55 0.75 3.29
C THR A 164 -0.89 0.00 2.14
N PHE A 165 -0.24 -1.11 2.43
CA PHE A 165 0.38 -1.98 1.44
C PHE A 165 -0.46 -3.23 1.22
N GLY A 166 -0.52 -3.67 -0.04
CA GLY A 166 -1.24 -4.88 -0.43
C GLY A 166 -0.39 -6.15 -0.31
N SER A 167 0.93 -6.03 -0.40
CA SER A 167 1.84 -7.17 -0.28
C SER A 167 3.27 -6.80 0.10
N TYR A 168 3.96 -7.77 0.70
CA TYR A 168 5.40 -7.79 0.92
C TYR A 168 5.96 -9.05 0.27
N GLN A 169 7.16 -8.98 -0.30
CA GLN A 169 7.90 -10.14 -0.76
C GLN A 169 9.37 -9.98 -0.41
N TRP A 170 9.86 -10.83 0.48
CA TRP A 170 11.28 -10.86 0.82
C TRP A 170 12.08 -11.65 -0.23
N TYR A 171 13.30 -11.21 -0.47
CA TYR A 171 14.25 -11.80 -1.41
C TYR A 171 15.55 -12.14 -0.70
N LYS A 172 16.16 -13.23 -1.16
CA LYS A 172 17.55 -13.57 -0.92
C LYS A 172 18.29 -13.55 -2.25
N GLY A 173 19.20 -12.60 -2.44
CA GLY A 173 19.70 -12.27 -3.77
C GLY A 173 18.54 -11.91 -4.69
N THR A 174 18.33 -12.69 -5.74
CA THR A 174 17.23 -12.54 -6.70
C THR A 174 16.09 -13.54 -6.46
N THR A 175 16.22 -14.46 -5.51
CA THR A 175 15.26 -15.52 -5.26
C THR A 175 14.22 -15.08 -4.22
N PRO A 176 12.91 -15.19 -4.50
CA PRO A 176 11.86 -14.88 -3.53
C PRO A 176 11.82 -15.94 -2.42
N VAL A 177 11.63 -15.50 -1.18
CA VAL A 177 11.43 -16.38 -0.03
C VAL A 177 9.94 -16.67 0.12
N ALA A 178 9.50 -17.87 -0.28
CA ALA A 178 8.12 -18.24 -0.60
C ALA A 178 7.09 -18.25 0.57
N SER A 179 7.41 -17.69 1.73
CA SER A 179 6.48 -17.61 2.88
C SER A 179 6.66 -16.35 3.73
N GLN A 180 7.52 -15.44 3.29
CA GLN A 180 7.81 -14.21 4.01
C GLN A 180 7.10 -13.08 3.25
N THR A 181 5.84 -12.86 3.63
CA THR A 181 4.93 -11.90 2.98
C THR A 181 4.41 -10.82 3.92
N ALA A 182 5.08 -10.66 5.07
CA ALA A 182 4.81 -9.63 6.06
C ALA A 182 5.91 -8.55 6.05
N ALA A 183 5.64 -7.45 6.75
CA ALA A 183 6.63 -6.38 7.00
C ALA A 183 7.86 -6.86 7.77
N THR A 184 7.78 -8.03 8.41
CA THR A 184 8.86 -8.67 9.15
C THR A 184 9.24 -9.98 8.47
N LEU A 185 10.52 -10.12 8.15
CA LEU A 185 11.19 -11.38 7.88
C LEU A 185 11.48 -12.09 9.20
N SER A 186 11.07 -13.35 9.33
CA SER A 186 11.39 -14.17 10.50
C SER A 186 11.91 -15.54 10.09
N ILE A 187 13.18 -15.82 10.37
CA ILE A 187 13.82 -17.12 10.14
C ILE A 187 14.03 -17.77 11.52
N PRO A 188 13.17 -18.73 11.94
CA PRO A 188 13.16 -19.23 13.33
C PRO A 188 14.39 -20.05 13.70
N SER A 189 14.94 -20.82 12.75
CA SER A 189 16.11 -21.68 12.96
C SER A 189 17.06 -21.54 11.78
N THR A 190 18.02 -20.62 11.88
CA THR A 190 18.95 -20.35 10.78
C THR A 190 19.90 -21.51 10.51
N ILE A 191 20.21 -21.72 9.23
CA ILE A 191 21.31 -22.56 8.76
C ILE A 191 22.30 -21.71 7.95
N THR A 192 23.53 -22.21 7.73
CA THR A 192 24.54 -21.49 6.92
C THR A 192 24.04 -21.18 5.50
N ALA A 193 23.19 -22.04 4.94
CA ALA A 193 22.55 -21.81 3.66
C ALA A 193 21.52 -20.67 3.66
N ASP A 194 21.18 -20.07 4.81
CA ASP A 194 20.35 -18.87 4.93
C ASP A 194 21.17 -17.58 4.79
N ALA A 195 22.50 -17.62 4.96
CA ALA A 195 23.37 -16.47 4.81
C ALA A 195 23.36 -15.90 3.38
N GLY A 196 23.39 -14.57 3.23
CA GLY A 196 23.37 -13.89 1.94
C GLY A 196 22.85 -12.46 2.03
N ILE A 197 22.68 -11.85 0.86
CA ILE A 197 22.07 -10.52 0.75
C ILE A 197 20.54 -10.64 0.74
N CYS A 198 19.87 -9.77 1.47
CA CYS A 198 18.42 -9.77 1.60
C CYS A 198 17.83 -8.39 1.35
N SER A 199 16.62 -8.37 0.79
CA SER A 199 15.82 -7.17 0.57
C SER A 199 14.33 -7.52 0.61
N VAL A 200 13.47 -6.51 0.70
CA VAL A 200 12.02 -6.68 0.56
C VAL A 200 11.48 -5.74 -0.50
N VAL A 201 10.60 -6.28 -1.34
CA VAL A 201 9.74 -5.48 -2.21
C VAL A 201 8.39 -5.32 -1.52
N VAL A 202 7.95 -4.07 -1.35
CA VAL A 202 6.68 -3.73 -0.75
C VAL A 202 5.81 -3.04 -1.79
N THR A 203 4.63 -3.59 -2.05
CA THR A 203 3.71 -3.10 -3.08
C THR A 203 2.41 -2.62 -2.44
N GLY A 204 2.03 -1.38 -2.72
CA GLY A 204 0.90 -0.69 -2.11
C GLY A 204 0.23 0.24 -3.10
N GLY A 205 -1.06 0.01 -3.35
CA GLY A 205 -1.80 0.71 -4.38
C GLY A 205 -1.12 0.56 -5.74
N VAL A 206 -0.74 1.70 -6.31
CA VAL A 206 -0.15 1.81 -7.66
C VAL A 206 1.38 1.78 -7.66
N CYS A 207 2.01 1.61 -6.49
CA CYS A 207 3.44 1.84 -6.28
C CYS A 207 4.12 0.61 -5.68
N SER A 208 5.38 0.42 -6.05
CA SER A 208 6.24 -0.63 -5.51
C SER A 208 7.58 -0.03 -5.10
N TYR A 209 8.04 -0.41 -3.91
CA TYR A 209 9.28 0.06 -3.32
C TYR A 209 10.16 -1.14 -2.98
N THR A 210 11.47 -0.99 -3.20
CA THR A 210 12.46 -1.98 -2.76
C THR A 210 13.25 -1.37 -1.60
N SER A 211 13.41 -2.13 -0.52
CA SER A 211 14.25 -1.72 0.61
C SER A 211 15.72 -1.60 0.22
N THR A 212 16.52 -0.97 1.07
CA THR A 212 17.98 -1.16 1.02
C THR A 212 18.32 -2.63 1.26
N ILE A 213 19.44 -3.06 0.71
CA ILE A 213 19.98 -4.40 0.92
C ILE A 213 20.66 -4.45 2.30
N PHE A 214 20.47 -5.55 3.03
CA PHE A 214 21.30 -5.91 4.18
C PHE A 214 21.92 -7.28 3.96
N THR A 215 23.02 -7.56 4.66
CA THR A 215 23.72 -8.86 4.60
C THR A 215 23.44 -9.66 5.86
N LEU A 216 22.89 -10.86 5.69
CA LEU A 216 22.74 -11.85 6.75
C LEU A 216 23.95 -12.78 6.75
N THR A 217 24.69 -12.79 7.86
CA THR A 217 25.77 -13.75 8.10
C THR A 217 25.29 -14.79 9.10
N VAL A 218 25.40 -16.08 8.75
CA VAL A 218 25.07 -17.21 9.65
C VAL A 218 26.31 -18.07 9.85
N ASN A 219 26.84 -18.04 11.07
CA ASN A 219 28.02 -18.79 11.48
C ASN A 219 27.62 -20.21 11.91
N GLN A 220 28.47 -21.19 11.61
CA GLN A 220 28.23 -22.57 12.07
C GLN A 220 28.24 -22.64 13.59
N GLN A 221 27.38 -23.49 14.16
CA GLN A 221 27.42 -23.80 15.58
C GLN A 221 28.75 -24.52 15.90
N PRO A 222 29.43 -24.17 17.01
CA PRO A 222 30.62 -24.92 17.43
C PRO A 222 30.26 -26.39 17.62
N THR A 223 31.01 -27.27 16.95
CA THR A 223 30.87 -28.72 17.16
C THR A 223 31.89 -29.15 18.21
N ALA A 224 31.41 -29.78 19.28
CA ALA A 224 32.26 -30.43 20.26
C ALA A 224 32.41 -31.91 19.89
N THR A 225 33.61 -32.29 19.46
CA THR A 225 33.93 -33.70 19.21
C THR A 225 34.65 -34.25 20.43
N ILE A 226 34.07 -35.28 21.06
CA ILE A 226 34.75 -36.04 22.11
C ILE A 226 35.70 -37.01 21.40
N LEU A 227 37.01 -36.75 21.50
CA LEU A 227 38.02 -37.71 21.10
C LEU A 227 38.16 -38.72 22.24
N THR A 228 37.50 -39.87 22.10
CA THR A 228 37.80 -40.99 23.00
C THR A 228 39.22 -41.48 22.72
N PRO A 229 40.02 -41.86 23.72
CA PRO A 229 40.72 -43.11 23.58
C PRO A 229 39.66 -44.21 23.73
N ALA A 230 39.42 -44.98 22.68
CA ALA A 230 38.81 -46.29 22.84
C ALA A 230 39.84 -47.19 23.57
N SER A 231 39.98 -47.03 24.89
CA SER A 231 40.74 -47.97 25.71
C SER A 231 39.77 -48.96 26.34
N THR A 232 39.81 -50.22 25.88
CA THR A 232 39.19 -51.37 26.55
C THR A 232 40.07 -51.92 27.69
N ALA A 233 41.21 -51.26 28.01
CA ALA A 233 42.15 -51.68 29.04
C ALA A 233 42.11 -50.76 30.27
N LEU A 234 41.87 -51.36 31.45
CA LEU A 234 42.08 -50.75 32.76
C LEU A 234 43.58 -50.58 33.01
N THR A 235 44.09 -49.36 32.91
CA THR A 235 45.46 -49.03 33.31
C THR A 235 45.40 -48.05 34.49
N CYS A 236 46.31 -48.17 35.46
CA CYS A 236 46.46 -47.23 36.59
C CYS A 236 47.08 -45.88 36.18
N SER A 237 46.81 -45.43 34.95
CA SER A 237 47.20 -44.09 34.48
C SER A 237 45.97 -43.17 34.51
N THR A 238 46.15 -41.89 34.82
CA THR A 238 45.09 -40.89 34.74
C THR A 238 44.70 -40.71 33.27
N PRO A 239 43.50 -41.11 32.83
CA PRO A 239 43.11 -40.94 31.43
C PRO A 239 42.98 -39.44 31.11
N SER A 240 43.64 -38.98 30.05
CA SER A 240 43.47 -37.63 29.53
C SER A 240 42.36 -37.62 28.49
N ILE A 241 41.29 -36.85 28.74
CA ILE A 241 40.26 -36.55 27.74
C ILE A 241 40.68 -35.27 27.01
N SER A 242 40.77 -35.33 25.69
CA SER A 242 41.01 -34.14 24.86
C SER A 242 39.70 -33.70 24.22
N LEU A 243 39.35 -32.43 24.42
CA LEU A 243 38.23 -31.78 23.75
C LEU A 243 38.81 -30.83 22.69
N THR A 244 38.40 -30.99 21.45
CA THR A 244 38.66 -30.00 20.38
C THR A 244 37.34 -29.38 19.97
N ALA A 245 37.26 -28.05 20.04
CA ALA A 245 36.15 -27.27 19.49
C ALA A 245 36.59 -26.69 18.14
N THR A 246 35.76 -26.87 17.11
CA THR A 246 35.94 -26.21 15.81
C THR A 246 34.75 -25.30 15.58
N GLY A 247 35.02 -24.00 15.36
CA GLY A 247 34.00 -22.98 15.09
C GLY A 247 33.98 -21.87 16.16
N GLY A 248 34.58 -20.73 15.82
CA GLY A 248 34.49 -19.51 16.60
C GLY A 248 35.20 -18.40 15.83
N ASP A 249 34.45 -17.44 15.29
CA ASP A 249 35.03 -16.16 14.94
C ASP A 249 35.55 -15.53 16.24
N VAL A 250 36.87 -15.59 16.45
CA VAL A 250 37.54 -14.78 17.46
C VAL A 250 37.67 -13.38 16.87
N SER A 251 36.62 -12.56 16.99
CA SER A 251 36.77 -11.11 16.84
C SER A 251 37.36 -10.56 18.13
N LEU A 252 38.69 -10.58 18.25
CA LEU A 252 39.41 -9.67 19.12
C LEU A 252 39.72 -8.41 18.30
N GLY A 253 39.03 -7.31 18.62
CA GLY A 253 39.21 -5.99 18.02
C GLY A 253 38.23 -5.00 18.61
#